data_AF-A0A3D1XUH0-F1
#
_entry.id   AF-A0A3D1XUH0-F1
#
_cell.length_a   1.000
_cell.length_b   1.000
_cell.length_c   1.000
_cell.angle_alpha   90.00
_cell.angle_beta   90.00
_cell.angle_gamma   90.00
#
_symmetry.space_group_name_H-M   'P 1'
#
loop_
_entity.id
_entity.type
_entity.pdbx_description
1 polymer ?
#
loop_
_entity_poly.entity_id
_entity_poly.type
_entity_poly.pdbx_seq_one_letter_code
_entity_poly.pdbx_strand_id
1 'polypeptide(L)'
;LYDAIQEKYGKAFKKKLQLENFVCAADITLQECEQGATHLFEASKSLDFRMRYWGQVVIHRYNTLIQDDFHAQIRFDLPAEQIVQYFSRKALKTQAEKDTTLAVKLEGRTKNNPSKLRAVCDLNGLRAELCANAFKTFIKFVKNNLDYQAQKPWDTLMFVDGAQLDRVNFALNSSARTTYLYIDANSNDEQFSNYLEKFRSSN
;
A
#
# COMPACT_ATOMS: atom_id res chain seq x y z
N LEU A 1 -22.54 13.43 15.55
CA LEU A 1 -21.68 13.26 16.76
C LEU A 1 -20.21 13.48 16.42
N TYR A 2 -19.70 12.84 15.36
CA TYR A 2 -18.37 13.14 14.81
C TYR A 2 -18.27 14.51 14.13
N ASP A 3 -19.40 15.16 13.83
CA ASP A 3 -19.48 16.48 13.21
C ASP A 3 -18.77 17.56 14.05
N ALA A 4 -18.87 17.50 15.38
CA ALA A 4 -18.19 18.45 16.27
C ALA A 4 -16.67 18.34 16.19
N ILE A 5 -16.13 17.12 16.05
CA ILE A 5 -14.69 16.88 15.87
C ILE A 5 -14.25 17.35 14.49
N GLN A 6 -15.08 17.10 13.46
CA GLN A 6 -14.82 17.56 12.11
C GLN A 6 -14.86 19.10 12.00
N GLU A 7 -15.78 19.77 12.70
CA GLU A 7 -15.85 21.23 12.80
C GLU A 7 -14.60 21.79 13.49
N LYS A 8 -14.16 21.16 14.58
CA LYS A 8 -13.00 21.59 15.37
C LYS A 8 -11.66 21.40 14.66
N TYR A 9 -11.42 20.24 14.05
CA TYR A 9 -10.11 19.88 13.51
C TYR A 9 -10.07 19.78 11.97
N GLY A 10 -11.19 19.55 11.30
CA GLY A 10 -11.24 19.21 9.88
C GLY A 10 -10.60 20.27 8.97
N LYS A 11 -10.85 21.56 9.23
CA LYS A 11 -10.20 22.66 8.48
C LYS A 11 -8.68 22.64 8.65
N ALA A 12 -8.20 22.36 9.87
CA ALA A 12 -6.77 22.30 10.13
C ALA A 12 -6.12 21.08 9.49
N PHE A 13 -6.75 19.91 9.55
CA PHE A 13 -6.26 18.71 8.89
C PHE A 13 -6.20 18.87 7.37
N LYS A 14 -7.25 19.41 6.75
CA LYS A 14 -7.25 19.70 5.32
C LYS A 14 -6.15 20.70 4.93
N LYS A 15 -5.91 21.73 5.74
CA LYS A 15 -4.89 22.75 5.45
C LYS A 15 -3.46 22.25 5.69
N LYS A 16 -3.22 21.53 6.79
CA LYS A 16 -1.88 21.16 7.26
C LYS A 16 -1.40 19.82 6.70
N LEU A 17 -2.27 18.82 6.66
CA LEU A 17 -1.96 17.46 6.26
C LEU A 17 -2.55 17.10 4.90
N GLN A 18 -3.50 17.90 4.39
CA GLN A 18 -4.24 17.60 3.16
C GLN A 18 -4.98 16.26 3.24
N LEU A 19 -5.49 15.91 4.44
CA LEU A 19 -6.27 14.68 4.61
C LEU A 19 -7.46 14.68 3.65
N GLU A 20 -7.65 13.57 2.96
CA GLU A 20 -8.86 13.31 2.18
C GLU A 20 -10.04 13.13 3.13
N ASN A 21 -9.84 12.31 4.17
CA ASN A 21 -10.83 11.98 5.17
C ASN A 21 -10.19 11.80 6.55
N PHE A 22 -10.91 12.22 7.58
CA PHE A 22 -10.59 11.89 8.97
C PHE A 22 -11.78 11.10 9.52
N VAL A 23 -11.50 9.89 10.02
CA VAL A 23 -12.53 8.95 10.48
C VAL A 23 -12.16 8.45 11.86
N CYS A 24 -13.17 8.17 12.67
CA CYS A 24 -13.01 7.47 13.93
C CYS A 24 -13.68 6.11 13.81
N ALA A 25 -12.99 5.06 14.27
CA ALA A 25 -13.50 3.70 14.22
C ALA A 25 -14.84 3.59 14.95
N ALA A 26 -15.72 2.71 14.47
CA ALA A 26 -17.07 2.61 15.01
C ALA A 26 -17.12 2.11 16.47
N ASP A 27 -16.06 1.44 16.92
CA ASP A 27 -15.96 0.83 18.24
C ASP A 27 -15.33 1.76 19.30
N ILE A 28 -14.89 2.97 18.92
CA ILE A 28 -14.32 3.97 19.85
C ILE A 28 -15.34 5.01 20.29
N THR A 29 -15.18 5.46 21.53
CA THR A 29 -15.99 6.52 22.14
C THR A 29 -15.63 7.89 21.57
N LEU A 30 -16.52 8.86 21.77
CA LEU A 30 -16.27 10.26 21.37
C LEU A 30 -15.02 10.84 22.04
N GLN A 31 -14.80 10.52 23.32
CA GLN A 31 -13.62 10.99 24.08
C GLN A 31 -12.33 10.41 23.53
N GLU A 32 -12.30 9.11 23.22
CA GLU A 32 -11.14 8.47 22.58
C GLU A 32 -10.86 9.12 21.22
N CYS A 33 -11.89 9.31 20.40
CA CYS A 33 -11.77 9.97 19.10
C CYS A 33 -11.23 11.41 19.22
N GLU A 34 -11.74 12.20 20.18
CA GLU A 34 -11.27 13.56 20.41
C GLU A 34 -9.82 13.62 20.91
N GLN A 35 -9.42 12.67 21.77
CA GLN A 35 -8.04 12.54 22.22
C GLN A 35 -7.11 12.25 21.03
N GLY A 36 -7.46 11.26 20.20
CA GLY A 36 -6.69 10.95 18.99
C GLY A 36 -6.62 12.11 18.00
N ALA A 37 -7.73 12.83 17.80
CA ALA A 37 -7.76 14.04 16.97
C ALA A 37 -6.84 15.13 17.53
N THR A 38 -6.82 15.30 18.86
CA THR A 38 -5.94 16.27 19.53
C THR A 38 -4.47 15.91 19.33
N HIS A 39 -4.08 14.66 19.55
CA HIS A 39 -2.70 14.21 19.34
C HIS A 39 -2.28 14.32 17.87
N LEU A 40 -3.16 13.98 16.92
CA LEU A 40 -2.91 14.17 15.49
C LEU A 40 -2.74 15.66 15.14
N PHE A 41 -3.55 16.54 15.72
CA PHE A 41 -3.43 17.98 15.51
C PHE A 41 -2.10 18.51 16.05
N GLU A 42 -1.66 18.05 17.21
CA GLU A 42 -0.34 18.39 17.76
C GLU A 42 0.80 17.86 16.88
N ALA A 43 0.73 16.60 16.42
CA ALA A 43 1.69 16.02 15.47
C ALA A 43 1.76 16.83 14.16
N SER A 44 0.62 17.37 13.69
CA SER A 44 0.55 18.21 12.49
C SER A 44 1.31 19.54 12.58
N LYS A 45 1.82 19.92 13.76
CA LYS A 45 2.70 21.09 13.91
C LYS A 45 4.10 20.81 13.36
N SER A 46 4.55 19.54 13.37
CA SER A 46 5.83 19.14 12.77
C SER A 46 5.81 19.34 11.25
N LEU A 47 6.83 20.00 10.71
CA LEU A 47 6.97 20.18 9.26
C LEU A 47 7.21 18.83 8.56
N ASP A 48 8.11 18.02 9.11
CA ASP A 48 8.44 16.69 8.56
C ASP A 48 7.21 15.79 8.45
N PHE A 49 6.38 15.78 9.49
CA PHE A 49 5.13 15.02 9.50
C PHE A 49 4.13 15.51 8.44
N ARG A 50 4.03 16.82 8.23
CA ARG A 50 3.16 17.41 7.20
C ARG A 50 3.61 17.10 5.77
N MET A 51 4.89 16.81 5.55
CA MET A 51 5.42 16.48 4.22
C MET A 51 5.15 15.03 3.81
N ARG A 52 4.73 14.17 4.75
CA ARG A 52 4.30 12.80 4.45
C ARG A 52 3.04 12.82 3.61
N TYR A 53 2.83 11.80 2.78
CA TYR A 53 1.63 11.73 1.98
C TYR A 53 0.44 11.29 2.83
N TRP A 54 -0.65 12.05 2.88
CA TRP A 54 -1.82 11.66 3.67
C TRP A 54 -3.06 11.60 2.81
N GLY A 55 -3.88 10.57 3.05
CA GLY A 55 -5.23 10.41 2.52
C GLY A 55 -6.22 10.33 3.67
N GLN A 56 -6.91 9.19 3.79
CA GLN A 56 -7.68 8.85 4.99
C GLN A 56 -6.80 8.58 6.21
N VAL A 57 -7.18 9.16 7.35
CA VAL A 57 -6.65 8.79 8.66
C VAL A 57 -7.78 8.27 9.54
N VAL A 58 -7.60 7.09 10.12
CA VAL A 58 -8.55 6.46 11.04
C VAL A 58 -8.00 6.46 12.46
N ILE A 59 -8.73 7.06 13.41
CA ILE A 59 -8.45 6.88 14.85
C ILE A 59 -9.05 5.56 15.31
N HIS A 60 -8.24 4.75 15.98
CA HIS A 60 -8.59 3.38 16.33
C HIS A 60 -8.17 3.06 17.78
N ARG A 61 -8.78 2.04 18.39
CA ARG A 61 -8.48 1.67 19.79
C ARG A 61 -7.10 1.03 19.99
N TYR A 62 -6.72 0.10 19.10
CA TYR A 62 -5.59 -0.80 19.36
C TYR A 62 -4.31 -0.54 18.57
N ASN A 63 -4.40 -0.26 17.27
CA ASN A 63 -3.22 -0.27 16.40
C ASN A 63 -2.95 1.09 15.76
N THR A 64 -1.66 1.40 15.60
CA THR A 64 -1.14 2.43 14.70
C THR A 64 -0.48 1.71 13.53
N LEU A 65 -0.90 2.01 12.30
CA LEU A 65 -0.51 1.31 11.07
C LEU A 65 -0.35 2.28 9.90
N ILE A 66 0.60 1.98 9.01
CA ILE A 66 0.65 2.55 7.66
C ILE A 66 -0.06 1.53 6.77
N GLN A 67 -1.22 1.88 6.22
CA GLN A 67 -2.02 0.96 5.40
C GLN A 67 -1.49 0.92 3.96
N ASP A 68 -1.14 2.08 3.42
CA ASP A 68 -0.53 2.24 2.10
C ASP A 68 0.26 3.57 2.04
N ASP A 69 0.50 4.08 0.83
CA ASP A 69 1.23 5.32 0.62
C ASP A 69 0.54 6.55 1.22
N PHE A 70 -0.78 6.55 1.41
CA PHE A 70 -1.57 7.72 1.81
C PHE A 70 -2.44 7.45 3.05
N HIS A 71 -3.05 6.28 3.18
CA HIS A 71 -3.89 5.89 4.30
C HIS A 71 -3.09 5.47 5.54
N ALA A 72 -3.66 5.75 6.71
CA ALA A 72 -3.07 5.44 7.99
C ALA A 72 -4.12 5.19 9.08
N GLN A 73 -3.74 4.36 10.04
CA GLN A 73 -4.48 4.14 11.27
C GLN A 73 -3.64 4.63 12.45
N ILE A 74 -4.27 5.29 13.42
CA ILE A 74 -3.58 5.83 14.60
C ILE A 74 -4.31 5.41 15.86
N ARG A 75 -3.58 4.82 16.81
CA ARG A 75 -4.11 4.51 18.13
C ARG A 75 -4.46 5.81 18.87
N PHE A 76 -5.67 5.89 19.42
CA PHE A 76 -6.23 7.15 19.93
C PHE A 76 -5.39 7.81 21.05
N ASP A 77 -4.77 7.01 21.91
CA ASP A 77 -3.97 7.47 23.04
C ASP A 77 -2.50 7.71 22.68
N LEU A 78 -2.09 7.46 21.42
CA LEU A 78 -0.70 7.55 21.01
C LEU A 78 -0.24 9.02 21.08
N PRO A 79 0.79 9.37 21.87
CA PRO A 79 1.24 10.75 21.99
C PRO A 79 1.75 11.31 20.66
N ALA A 80 1.63 12.63 20.48
CA ALA A 80 2.01 13.32 19.24
C ALA A 80 3.46 13.03 18.79
N GLU A 81 4.41 12.99 19.73
CA GLU A 81 5.82 12.68 19.42
C GLU A 81 5.99 11.26 18.87
N GLN A 82 5.28 10.27 19.45
CA GLN A 82 5.31 8.90 18.98
C GLN A 82 4.60 8.73 17.64
N ILE A 83 3.53 9.51 17.39
CA ILE A 83 2.90 9.61 16.06
C ILE A 83 3.94 10.07 15.03
N VAL A 84 4.61 11.20 15.30
CA VAL A 84 5.63 11.74 14.39
C VAL A 84 6.75 10.73 14.13
N GLN A 85 7.26 10.10 15.20
CA GLN A 85 8.31 9.09 15.09
C GLN A 85 7.85 7.88 14.26
N TYR A 86 6.67 7.34 14.52
CA TYR A 86 6.16 6.16 13.83
C TYR A 86 5.96 6.40 12.33
N PHE A 87 5.45 7.58 11.95
CA PHE A 87 5.18 7.93 10.56
C PHE A 87 6.37 8.58 9.83
N SER A 88 7.53 8.74 10.49
CA SER A 88 8.77 9.17 9.83
C SER A 88 9.21 8.22 8.70
N ARG A 89 8.85 6.94 8.81
CA ARG A 89 9.08 5.90 7.78
C ARG A 89 8.11 5.96 6.60
N LYS A 90 7.04 6.76 6.70
CA LYS A 90 6.09 6.94 5.60
C LYS A 90 6.75 7.77 4.50
N ALA A 91 6.45 7.47 3.24
CA ALA A 91 7.00 8.21 2.12
C ALA A 91 6.61 9.70 2.17
N LEU A 92 7.51 10.56 1.71
CA LEU A 92 7.20 11.95 1.42
C LEU A 92 6.20 12.01 0.26
N LYS A 93 5.30 12.99 0.26
CA LYS A 93 4.29 13.16 -0.80
C LYS A 93 4.89 13.15 -2.20
N THR A 94 5.96 13.92 -2.41
CA THR A 94 6.64 14.02 -3.71
C THR A 94 7.29 12.71 -4.15
N GLN A 95 7.74 11.87 -3.20
CA GLN A 95 8.33 10.56 -3.51
C GLN A 95 7.22 9.56 -3.86
N ALA A 96 6.16 9.50 -3.05
CA ALA A 96 5.02 8.63 -3.32
C ALA A 96 4.37 8.94 -4.68
N GLU A 97 4.18 10.20 -5.05
CA GLU A 97 3.64 10.59 -6.37
C GLU A 97 4.55 10.13 -7.54
N LYS A 98 5.87 10.22 -7.36
CA LYS A 98 6.84 9.72 -8.35
C LYS A 98 6.77 8.20 -8.47
N ASP A 99 6.70 7.49 -7.35
CA ASP A 99 6.64 6.04 -7.33
C ASP A 99 5.32 5.53 -7.91
N THR A 100 4.20 6.18 -7.64
CA THR A 100 2.90 5.90 -8.27
C THR A 100 2.98 6.07 -9.79
N THR A 101 3.54 7.19 -10.25
CA THR A 101 3.72 7.44 -11.69
C THR A 101 4.60 6.37 -12.33
N LEU A 102 5.69 5.98 -11.64
CA LEU A 102 6.59 4.95 -12.10
C LEU A 102 5.91 3.57 -12.14
N ALA A 103 5.17 3.20 -11.10
CA ALA A 103 4.45 1.94 -11.01
C ALA A 103 3.44 1.79 -12.16
N VAL A 104 2.62 2.82 -12.41
CA VAL A 104 1.66 2.85 -13.53
C VAL A 104 2.37 2.70 -14.88
N LYS A 105 3.48 3.43 -15.08
CA LYS A 105 4.29 3.32 -16.30
C LYS A 105 4.86 1.91 -16.50
N LEU A 106 5.35 1.29 -15.43
CA LEU A 106 5.94 -0.05 -15.49
C LEU A 106 4.89 -1.14 -15.67
N GLU A 107 3.70 -1.04 -15.04
CA GLU A 107 2.56 -1.92 -15.33
C GLU A 107 2.20 -1.86 -16.82
N GLY A 108 2.19 -0.67 -17.41
CA GLY A 108 1.98 -0.51 -18.84
C GLY A 108 2.99 -1.29 -19.70
N ARG A 109 4.24 -1.40 -19.24
CA ARG A 109 5.33 -2.13 -19.92
C ARG A 109 5.29 -3.63 -19.71
N THR A 110 4.54 -4.14 -18.73
CA THR A 110 4.37 -5.58 -18.54
C THR A 110 3.29 -6.15 -19.46
N LYS A 111 2.49 -5.30 -20.12
CA LYS A 111 1.51 -5.73 -21.12
C LYS A 111 2.23 -6.27 -22.36
N ASN A 112 1.66 -7.32 -22.97
CA ASN A 112 2.12 -7.90 -24.24
C ASN A 112 3.60 -8.28 -24.24
N ASN A 113 3.99 -9.16 -23.33
CA ASN A 113 5.35 -9.68 -23.21
C ASN A 113 5.36 -11.21 -23.49
N PRO A 114 6.53 -11.84 -23.78
CA PRO A 114 6.59 -13.24 -24.21
C PRO A 114 6.12 -14.25 -23.15
N SER A 115 6.12 -13.88 -21.85
CA SER A 115 5.74 -14.80 -20.76
C SER A 115 4.28 -15.24 -20.74
N LYS A 116 3.41 -14.60 -21.55
CA LYS A 116 1.94 -14.72 -21.50
C LYS A 116 1.30 -14.26 -20.18
N LEU A 117 2.08 -13.76 -19.22
CA LEU A 117 1.58 -13.19 -17.98
C LEU A 117 1.45 -11.67 -18.11
N ARG A 118 0.30 -11.13 -17.74
CA ARG A 118 0.17 -9.71 -17.40
C ARG A 118 0.54 -9.54 -15.93
N ALA A 119 1.59 -8.78 -15.64
CA ALA A 119 1.88 -8.42 -14.25
C ALA A 119 1.01 -7.23 -13.82
N VAL A 120 0.38 -7.35 -12.64
CA VAL A 120 -0.45 -6.32 -12.02
C VAL A 120 -0.06 -6.19 -10.54
N CYS A 121 -0.27 -5.01 -9.97
CA CYS A 121 -0.07 -4.75 -8.55
C CYS A 121 -1.32 -4.08 -8.02
N ASP A 122 -1.88 -4.56 -6.92
CA ASP A 122 -3.01 -3.90 -6.30
C ASP A 122 -2.53 -2.67 -5.53
N LEU A 123 -2.84 -1.46 -6.02
CA LEU A 123 -2.46 -0.23 -5.32
C LEU A 123 -3.28 -0.01 -4.04
N ASN A 124 -4.40 -0.72 -3.84
CA ASN A 124 -5.14 -0.65 -2.59
C ASN A 124 -4.43 -1.50 -1.53
N GLY A 125 -3.73 -0.84 -0.60
CA GLY A 125 -2.99 -1.52 0.47
C GLY A 125 -1.56 -1.94 0.11
N LEU A 126 -1.03 -1.57 -1.06
CA LEU A 126 0.41 -1.64 -1.34
C LEU A 126 1.01 -0.26 -1.58
N ARG A 127 2.25 -0.12 -1.14
CA ARG A 127 3.08 1.05 -1.43
C ARG A 127 3.49 1.03 -2.90
N ALA A 128 3.36 2.15 -3.59
CA ALA A 128 3.70 2.30 -5.00
C ALA A 128 5.18 2.03 -5.26
N GLU A 129 6.07 2.35 -4.30
CA GLU A 129 7.49 1.98 -4.35
C GLU A 129 7.64 0.46 -4.49
N LEU A 130 6.89 -0.29 -3.68
CA LEU A 130 6.92 -1.75 -3.66
C LEU A 130 6.39 -2.31 -5.00
N CYS A 131 5.29 -1.77 -5.52
CA CYS A 131 4.80 -2.12 -6.86
C CYS A 131 5.81 -1.79 -7.97
N ALA A 132 6.42 -0.61 -7.94
CA ALA A 132 7.41 -0.19 -8.94
C ALA A 132 8.62 -1.13 -8.94
N ASN A 133 9.09 -1.56 -7.76
CA ASN A 133 10.18 -2.51 -7.65
C ASN A 133 9.78 -3.91 -8.14
N ALA A 134 8.59 -4.40 -7.77
CA ALA A 134 8.09 -5.68 -8.26
C ALA A 134 7.96 -5.72 -9.80
N PHE A 135 7.47 -4.64 -10.42
CA PHE A 135 7.43 -4.55 -11.88
C PHE A 135 8.83 -4.53 -12.51
N LYS A 136 9.81 -3.86 -11.91
CA LYS A 136 11.20 -3.91 -12.38
C LYS A 136 11.73 -5.34 -12.34
N THR A 137 11.48 -6.08 -11.26
CA THR A 137 11.85 -7.49 -11.11
C THR A 137 11.22 -8.34 -12.20
N PHE A 138 9.92 -8.21 -12.45
CA PHE A 138 9.26 -8.93 -13.54
C PHE A 138 9.83 -8.61 -14.91
N ILE A 139 10.01 -7.31 -15.22
CA ILE A 139 10.58 -6.88 -16.51
C ILE A 139 11.99 -7.45 -16.69
N LYS A 140 12.81 -7.47 -15.62
CA LYS A 140 14.14 -8.07 -15.63
C LYS A 140 14.07 -9.58 -15.87
N PHE A 141 13.17 -10.28 -15.17
CA PHE A 141 12.94 -11.71 -15.35
C PHE A 141 12.59 -12.04 -16.81
N VAL A 142 11.60 -11.36 -17.39
CA VAL A 142 11.16 -11.59 -18.77
C VAL A 142 12.27 -11.31 -19.77
N LYS A 143 13.07 -10.27 -19.56
CA LYS A 143 14.23 -9.97 -20.43
C LYS A 143 15.31 -11.05 -20.39
N ASN A 144 15.51 -11.67 -19.22
CA ASN A 144 16.52 -12.71 -19.03
C ASN A 144 16.04 -14.11 -19.43
N ASN A 145 14.73 -14.31 -19.57
CA ASN A 145 14.10 -15.60 -19.86
C ASN A 145 13.11 -15.43 -21.03
N LEU A 146 13.62 -15.10 -22.21
CA LEU A 146 12.78 -14.83 -23.40
C LEU A 146 11.94 -16.03 -23.86
N ASP A 147 12.39 -17.24 -23.52
CA ASP A 147 11.73 -18.52 -23.79
C ASP A 147 10.66 -18.88 -22.76
N TYR A 148 10.65 -18.22 -21.59
CA TYR A 148 9.67 -18.51 -20.56
C TYR A 148 8.26 -18.19 -21.05
N GLN A 149 7.34 -19.13 -20.85
CA GLN A 149 5.91 -18.94 -21.03
C GLN A 149 5.18 -19.63 -19.88
N ALA A 150 4.21 -18.94 -19.27
CA ALA A 150 3.36 -19.57 -18.26
C ALA A 150 2.41 -20.59 -18.92
N GLN A 151 2.24 -21.74 -18.26
CA GLN A 151 1.26 -22.74 -18.65
C GLN A 151 -0.16 -22.21 -18.48
N LYS A 152 -1.10 -22.68 -19.31
CA LYS A 152 -2.52 -22.41 -19.07
C LYS A 152 -2.95 -23.04 -17.74
N PRO A 153 -3.89 -22.44 -16.99
CA PRO A 153 -4.69 -21.26 -17.33
C PRO A 153 -4.09 -19.93 -16.85
N TRP A 154 -2.82 -19.89 -16.47
CA TRP A 154 -2.20 -18.71 -15.85
C TRP A 154 -2.00 -17.60 -16.86
N ASP A 155 -2.66 -16.46 -16.65
CA ASP A 155 -2.59 -15.30 -17.53
C ASP A 155 -2.16 -14.01 -16.81
N THR A 156 -2.16 -14.03 -15.48
CA THR A 156 -1.95 -12.85 -14.66
C THR A 156 -1.01 -13.16 -13.50
N LEU A 157 -0.04 -12.29 -13.24
CA LEU A 157 0.82 -12.30 -12.05
C LEU A 157 0.46 -11.09 -11.19
N MET A 158 -0.16 -11.34 -10.04
CA MET A 158 -0.58 -10.33 -9.08
C MET A 158 0.46 -10.19 -7.97
N PHE A 159 1.01 -8.99 -7.83
CA PHE A 159 1.85 -8.62 -6.69
C PHE A 159 1.00 -8.30 -5.47
N VAL A 160 1.38 -8.89 -4.33
CA VAL A 160 0.75 -8.65 -3.02
C VAL A 160 1.81 -8.32 -1.98
N ASP A 161 1.47 -7.60 -0.91
CA ASP A 161 2.39 -7.36 0.20
C ASP A 161 2.31 -8.55 1.16
N GLY A 162 3.32 -9.42 1.14
CA GLY A 162 3.37 -10.62 1.98
C GLY A 162 3.44 -10.32 3.48
N ALA A 163 3.78 -9.09 3.87
CA ALA A 163 3.81 -8.67 5.27
C ALA A 163 2.43 -8.23 5.80
N GLN A 164 1.42 -8.07 4.94
CA GLN A 164 0.08 -7.63 5.33
C GLN A 164 -0.92 -8.78 5.28
N LEU A 165 -1.42 -9.17 6.46
CA LEU A 165 -2.33 -10.31 6.61
C LEU A 165 -3.60 -10.18 5.74
N ASP A 166 -4.17 -8.99 5.64
CA ASP A 166 -5.36 -8.75 4.79
C ASP A 166 -5.07 -9.00 3.31
N ARG A 167 -3.85 -8.69 2.86
CA ARG A 167 -3.41 -8.90 1.47
C ARG A 167 -3.12 -10.37 1.19
N VAL A 168 -2.53 -11.07 2.16
CA VAL A 168 -2.34 -12.53 2.10
C VAL A 168 -3.70 -13.23 2.08
N ASN A 169 -4.64 -12.83 2.93
CA ASN A 169 -6.00 -13.36 2.96
C ASN A 169 -6.75 -13.09 1.67
N PHE A 170 -6.61 -11.91 1.07
CA PHE A 170 -7.15 -11.60 -0.26
C PHE A 170 -6.60 -12.57 -1.32
N ALA A 171 -5.27 -12.77 -1.35
CA ALA A 171 -4.63 -13.68 -2.30
C ALA A 171 -5.11 -15.13 -2.12
N LEU A 172 -5.33 -15.57 -0.88
CA LEU A 172 -5.80 -16.92 -0.55
C LEU A 172 -7.29 -17.14 -0.79
N ASN A 173 -8.13 -16.10 -0.69
CA ASN A 173 -9.58 -16.23 -0.83
C ASN A 173 -10.12 -15.72 -2.18
N SER A 174 -9.25 -15.24 -3.07
CA SER A 174 -9.65 -14.72 -4.37
C SER A 174 -10.25 -15.82 -5.27
N SER A 175 -11.39 -15.52 -5.89
CA SER A 175 -12.01 -16.37 -6.90
C SER A 175 -11.18 -16.45 -8.19
N ALA A 176 -10.27 -15.50 -8.43
CA ALA A 176 -9.37 -15.49 -9.58
C ALA A 176 -8.15 -16.40 -9.41
N ARG A 177 -7.97 -17.08 -8.27
CA ARG A 177 -6.86 -18.02 -8.03
C ARG A 177 -6.78 -19.20 -9.00
N THR A 178 -7.82 -19.41 -9.80
CA THR A 178 -7.82 -20.40 -10.87
C THR A 178 -7.10 -19.93 -12.14
N THR A 179 -6.81 -18.63 -12.27
CA THR A 179 -6.11 -18.04 -13.43
C THR A 179 -4.99 -17.08 -13.05
N TYR A 180 -4.92 -16.64 -11.79
CA TYR A 180 -3.93 -15.70 -11.28
C TYR A 180 -2.86 -16.40 -10.46
N LEU A 181 -1.61 -15.99 -10.68
CA LEU A 181 -0.47 -16.28 -9.82
C LEU A 181 -0.31 -15.13 -8.82
N TYR A 182 -0.12 -15.44 -7.54
CA TYR A 182 0.11 -14.44 -6.49
C TYR A 182 1.54 -14.56 -5.98
N ILE A 183 2.28 -13.46 -5.97
CA ILE A 183 3.65 -13.42 -5.45
C ILE A 183 3.86 -12.19 -4.58
N ASP A 184 4.67 -12.34 -3.53
CA ASP A 184 5.06 -11.22 -2.69
C ASP A 184 5.86 -10.22 -3.52
N ALA A 185 5.44 -8.95 -3.49
CA ALA A 185 6.11 -7.84 -4.15
C ALA A 185 7.54 -7.60 -3.64
N ASN A 186 7.88 -8.07 -2.43
CA ASN A 186 9.23 -8.01 -1.87
C ASN A 186 10.14 -9.17 -2.32
N SER A 187 9.66 -10.09 -3.17
CA SER A 187 10.48 -11.21 -3.64
C SER A 187 11.71 -10.72 -4.39
N ASN A 188 12.89 -11.22 -4.01
CA ASN A 188 14.13 -10.96 -4.75
C ASN A 188 14.16 -11.73 -6.09
N ASP A 189 15.14 -11.44 -6.96
CA ASP A 189 15.25 -12.04 -8.29
C ASP A 189 15.23 -13.59 -8.28
N GLU A 190 15.89 -14.20 -7.30
CA GLU A 190 15.99 -15.66 -7.17
C GLU A 190 14.65 -16.26 -6.74
N GLN A 191 14.04 -15.73 -5.67
CA GLN A 191 12.72 -16.13 -5.19
C GLN A 191 11.66 -15.99 -6.29
N PHE A 192 11.73 -14.88 -7.03
CA PHE A 192 10.85 -14.58 -8.13
C PHE A 192 10.97 -15.61 -9.25
N SER A 193 12.21 -15.90 -9.67
CA SER A 193 12.49 -16.86 -10.74
C SER A 193 12.06 -18.27 -10.30
N ASN A 194 12.49 -18.71 -9.11
CA ASN A 194 12.13 -20.02 -8.55
C ASN A 194 10.61 -20.22 -8.40
N TYR A 195 9.87 -19.14 -8.13
CA TYR A 195 8.41 -19.20 -8.08
C TYR A 195 7.82 -19.39 -9.48
N LEU A 196 8.21 -18.57 -10.46
CA LEU A 196 7.66 -18.63 -11.81
C LEU A 196 8.01 -19.91 -12.56
N GLU A 197 9.20 -20.46 -12.36
CA GLU A 197 9.62 -21.71 -13.01
C GLU A 197 8.67 -22.89 -12.75
N LYS A 198 7.97 -22.90 -11.61
CA LYS A 198 6.95 -23.92 -11.27
C LYS A 198 5.74 -23.89 -12.21
N PHE A 199 5.55 -22.79 -12.92
CA PHE A 199 4.42 -22.54 -13.81
C PHE A 199 4.84 -22.44 -15.28
N ARG A 200 6.11 -22.74 -15.61
CA ARG A 200 6.58 -22.80 -16.99
C ARG A 200 5.78 -23.85 -17.76
N SER A 201 5.36 -23.54 -18.98
CA SER A 201 4.78 -24.53 -19.89
C SER A 201 5.83 -25.57 -20.26
N SER A 202 5.50 -26.84 -20.04
CA SER A 202 6.21 -27.93 -20.72
C SER A 202 5.85 -27.84 -22.21
N ASN A 203 6.87 -27.71 -23.08
CA ASN A 203 6.67 -27.84 -24.52
C ASN A 203 6.09 -29.22 -24.87
#